data_AF-A0A7W1RAK4-F1
#
_entry.id   AF-A0A7W1RAK4-F1
#
_cell.length_a   1.000
_cell.length_b   1.000
_cell.length_c   1.000
_cell.angle_alpha   90.00
_cell.angle_beta   90.00
_cell.angle_gamma   90.00
#
_symmetry.space_group_name_H-M   'P 1'
#
loop_
_entity.id
_entity.type
_entity.pdbx_description
1 polymer ?
#
loop_
_entity_poly.entity_id
_entity_poly.type
_entity_poly.pdbx_seq_one_letter_code
_entity_poly.pdbx_strand_id
1 'polypeptide(L)'
;MPSTPQDWLLITVSTPGGGSSTLRVYAWRKLRSLGAHYLQQSVCLLPATPQTQRAANRLVSRLRSEGGSGELLRINISDPKQEAAIIQAFQRERTDEYGEVVERTKQFHDEIAHERRRGRATYTELEESDADLARHKKWLAAIRARDYFTAPGSEDAEAAVLGCEAALAEFEAEALSAELDGDQNLTAPRLRAIDGGAG
;
A
#
# COMPACT_ATOMS: atom_id res chain seq x y z
N MET A 1 4.64 21.39 -24.83
CA MET A 1 3.77 20.37 -25.43
C MET A 1 2.35 20.73 -25.04
N PRO A 2 1.40 20.94 -25.97
CA PRO A 2 0.00 21.07 -25.57
C PRO A 2 -0.40 19.76 -24.89
N SER A 3 -0.85 19.84 -23.63
CA SER A 3 -1.43 18.70 -22.92
C SER A 3 -2.57 18.16 -23.77
N THR A 4 -2.55 16.87 -24.08
CA THR A 4 -3.70 16.21 -24.70
C THR A 4 -4.90 16.46 -23.79
N PRO A 5 -6.06 16.90 -24.32
CA PRO A 5 -7.23 17.16 -23.47
C PRO A 5 -7.53 15.92 -22.63
N GLN A 6 -7.51 16.06 -21.31
CA GLN A 6 -7.79 14.96 -20.40
C GLN A 6 -9.31 14.74 -20.42
N ASP A 7 -9.73 13.54 -20.80
CA ASP A 7 -11.12 13.14 -20.62
C ASP A 7 -11.33 12.63 -19.20
N TRP A 8 -12.50 12.96 -18.66
CA TRP A 8 -12.88 12.65 -17.30
C TRP A 8 -14.14 11.81 -17.27
N LEU A 9 -14.27 10.99 -16.23
CA LEU A 9 -15.48 10.25 -15.90
C LEU A 9 -16.11 10.93 -14.69
N LEU A 10 -17.30 11.51 -14.88
CA LEU A 10 -18.15 11.95 -13.80
C LEU A 10 -19.08 10.80 -13.44
N ILE A 11 -19.00 10.38 -12.19
CA ILE A 11 -19.80 9.29 -11.65
C ILE A 11 -20.67 9.84 -10.54
N THR A 12 -21.97 9.60 -10.65
CA THR A 12 -22.92 9.85 -9.56
C THR A 12 -23.39 8.51 -9.01
N VAL A 13 -23.51 8.41 -7.68
CA VAL A 13 -24.00 7.20 -7.01
C VAL A 13 -25.06 7.56 -5.99
N SER A 14 -26.23 6.93 -6.06
CA SER A 14 -27.27 7.11 -5.06
C SER A 14 -27.86 5.76 -4.66
N THR A 15 -28.25 5.65 -3.41
CA THR A 15 -28.88 4.44 -2.86
C THR A 15 -30.21 4.87 -2.21
N PRO A 16 -31.27 4.05 -2.27
CA PRO A 16 -32.57 4.42 -1.73
C PRO A 16 -32.49 4.89 -0.27
N GLY A 17 -33.22 5.96 0.05
CA GLY A 17 -33.37 6.42 1.43
C GLY A 17 -34.04 5.33 2.27
N GLY A 18 -33.34 4.84 3.29
CA GLY A 18 -33.78 3.73 4.15
C GLY A 18 -33.25 2.34 3.77
N GLY A 19 -32.53 2.18 2.65
CA GLY A 19 -31.98 0.91 2.17
C GLY A 19 -30.47 0.72 2.39
N SER A 20 -30.09 -0.51 2.76
CA SER A 20 -28.75 -1.06 3.08
C SER A 20 -27.54 -0.11 2.93
N SER A 21 -27.00 0.33 4.07
CA SER A 21 -25.69 1.01 4.18
C SER A 21 -24.58 0.28 3.41
N THR A 22 -24.71 -1.04 3.24
CA THR A 22 -23.76 -1.92 2.57
C THR A 22 -23.51 -1.55 1.11
N LEU A 23 -24.55 -1.26 0.31
CA LEU A 23 -24.37 -0.99 -1.13
C LEU A 23 -23.66 0.35 -1.36
N ARG A 24 -24.01 1.36 -0.57
CA ARG A 24 -23.37 2.66 -0.56
C ARG A 24 -21.90 2.57 -0.12
N VAL A 25 -21.64 1.83 0.96
CA VAL A 25 -20.27 1.57 1.45
C VAL A 25 -19.46 0.81 0.39
N TYR A 26 -20.05 -0.18 -0.26
CA TYR A 26 -19.40 -0.92 -1.35
C TYR A 26 -19.02 0.03 -2.49
N ALA A 27 -19.94 0.88 -2.97
CA ALA A 27 -19.66 1.82 -4.04
C ALA A 27 -18.56 2.82 -3.65
N TRP A 28 -18.64 3.36 -2.44
CA TRP A 28 -17.63 4.27 -1.91
C TRP A 28 -16.25 3.62 -1.85
N ARG A 29 -16.13 2.42 -1.27
CA ARG A 29 -14.87 1.66 -1.22
C ARG A 29 -14.36 1.33 -2.62
N LYS A 30 -15.25 0.98 -3.55
CA LYS A 30 -14.86 0.66 -4.92
C LYS A 30 -14.30 1.89 -5.65
N LEU A 31 -14.96 3.03 -5.54
CA LEU A 31 -14.51 4.29 -6.14
C LEU A 31 -13.19 4.76 -5.52
N ARG A 32 -13.04 4.69 -4.19
CA ARG A 32 -11.77 5.00 -3.52
C ARG A 32 -10.65 4.05 -3.95
N SER A 33 -10.92 2.76 -4.12
CA SER A 33 -9.92 1.80 -4.64
C SER A 33 -9.48 2.10 -6.08
N LEU A 34 -10.29 2.83 -6.85
CA LEU A 34 -9.96 3.31 -8.19
C LEU A 34 -9.28 4.68 -8.16
N GLY A 35 -9.05 5.29 -7.00
CA GLY A 35 -8.47 6.63 -6.88
C GLY A 35 -9.44 7.76 -7.24
N ALA A 36 -10.75 7.54 -7.12
CA ALA A 36 -11.74 8.57 -7.44
C ALA A 36 -11.68 9.75 -6.46
N HIS A 37 -11.63 10.97 -7.00
CA HIS A 37 -11.75 12.20 -6.23
C HIS A 37 -13.22 12.58 -6.09
N TYR A 38 -13.66 12.89 -4.87
CA TYR A 38 -15.04 13.31 -4.62
C TYR A 38 -15.16 14.83 -4.73
N LEU A 39 -15.89 15.32 -5.74
CA LEU A 39 -16.20 16.74 -5.87
C LEU A 39 -17.23 17.19 -4.84
N GLN A 40 -18.25 16.36 -4.63
CA GLN A 40 -19.37 16.60 -3.72
C GLN A 40 -19.89 15.26 -3.16
N GLN A 41 -20.85 15.34 -2.24
CA GLN A 41 -21.56 14.15 -1.77
C GLN A 41 -22.09 13.37 -2.99
N SER A 42 -21.71 12.09 -3.09
CA SER A 42 -22.16 11.19 -4.16
C SER A 42 -21.71 11.50 -5.58
N VAL A 43 -20.86 12.51 -5.79
CA VAL A 43 -20.32 12.88 -7.12
C VAL A 43 -18.81 12.78 -7.09
N CYS A 44 -18.25 11.90 -7.91
CA CYS A 44 -16.81 11.72 -8.00
C CYS A 44 -16.30 11.74 -9.44
N LEU A 45 -15.03 12.11 -9.56
CA LEU A 45 -14.27 12.13 -10.80
C LEU A 45 -13.24 11.02 -10.85
N LEU A 46 -13.00 10.52 -12.05
CA LEU A 46 -11.86 9.68 -12.41
C LEU A 46 -11.30 10.13 -13.76
N PRO A 47 -10.00 10.02 -14.01
CA PRO A 47 -9.46 10.08 -15.36
C PRO A 47 -10.09 9.00 -16.25
N ALA A 48 -10.43 9.33 -17.49
CA ALA A 48 -11.07 8.41 -18.44
C ALA A 48 -10.04 7.48 -19.12
N THR A 49 -9.49 6.54 -18.36
CA THR A 49 -8.66 5.46 -18.89
C THR A 49 -9.51 4.24 -19.24
N PRO A 50 -9.03 3.33 -20.11
CA PRO A 50 -9.76 2.09 -20.39
C PRO A 50 -10.04 1.27 -19.12
N GLN A 51 -9.15 1.31 -18.12
CA GLN A 51 -9.29 0.60 -16.86
C GLN A 51 -10.39 1.21 -15.98
N THR A 52 -10.36 2.53 -15.77
CA THR A 52 -11.35 3.23 -14.95
C THR A 52 -12.73 3.17 -15.59
N GLN A 53 -12.82 3.33 -16.92
CA GLN A 53 -14.07 3.19 -17.67
C GLN A 53 -14.71 1.82 -17.45
N ARG A 54 -13.95 0.73 -17.65
CA ARG A 54 -14.46 -0.64 -17.45
C ARG A 54 -14.90 -0.86 -16.00
N ALA A 55 -14.13 -0.38 -15.03
CA ALA A 55 -14.46 -0.55 -13.62
C ALA A 55 -15.70 0.25 -13.20
N ALA A 56 -15.82 1.50 -13.67
CA ALA A 56 -16.98 2.37 -13.41
C ALA A 56 -18.25 1.81 -14.06
N ASN A 57 -18.18 1.33 -15.30
CA ASN A 57 -19.30 0.65 -15.97
C ASN A 57 -19.82 -0.55 -15.16
N ARG A 58 -18.91 -1.40 -14.64
CA ARG A 58 -19.29 -2.53 -13.79
C ARG A 58 -19.93 -2.08 -12.47
N LEU A 59 -19.38 -1.03 -11.86
CA LEU A 59 -19.94 -0.47 -10.62
C LEU A 59 -21.36 0.05 -10.85
N VAL A 60 -21.58 0.87 -11.87
CA VAL A 60 -22.90 1.44 -12.18
C VAL A 60 -23.91 0.35 -12.54
N SER A 61 -23.51 -0.65 -13.32
CA SER A 61 -24.37 -1.79 -13.66
C SER A 61 -24.81 -2.55 -12.41
N ARG A 62 -23.88 -2.80 -11.48
CA ARG A 62 -24.16 -3.47 -10.21
C ARG A 62 -25.08 -2.65 -9.30
N LEU A 63 -24.83 -1.34 -9.21
CA LEU A 63 -25.70 -0.44 -8.44
C LEU A 63 -27.15 -0.53 -8.92
N ARG A 64 -27.36 -0.45 -10.25
CA ARG A 64 -28.68 -0.56 -10.86
C ARG A 64 -29.34 -1.92 -10.62
N SER A 65 -28.58 -3.02 -10.68
CA SER A 65 -29.13 -4.37 -10.43
C SER A 65 -29.51 -4.61 -8.96
N GLU A 66 -28.86 -3.92 -8.02
CA GLU A 66 -29.10 -4.07 -6.57
C GLU A 66 -30.02 -2.97 -6.00
N GLY A 67 -30.78 -2.27 -6.86
CA GLY A 67 -31.78 -1.27 -6.47
C GLY A 67 -31.23 0.11 -6.12
N GLY A 68 -29.95 0.36 -6.36
CA GLY A 68 -29.35 1.70 -6.35
C GLY A 68 -29.49 2.41 -7.70
N SER A 69 -29.02 3.65 -7.76
CA SER A 69 -28.84 4.38 -9.01
C SER A 69 -27.40 4.85 -9.15
N GLY A 70 -26.96 4.97 -10.40
CA GLY A 70 -25.70 5.58 -10.71
C GLY A 70 -25.65 6.00 -12.17
N GLU A 71 -24.99 7.12 -12.42
CA GLU A 71 -24.72 7.62 -13.76
C GLU A 71 -23.22 7.66 -14.01
N LEU A 72 -22.84 7.41 -15.26
CA LEU A 72 -21.47 7.55 -15.73
C LEU A 72 -21.48 8.41 -16.98
N LEU A 73 -20.88 9.59 -16.87
CA LEU A 73 -20.77 10.56 -17.95
C LEU A 73 -19.30 10.76 -18.27
N ARG A 74 -18.96 10.73 -19.57
CA ARG A 74 -17.65 11.20 -20.03
C ARG A 74 -17.76 12.69 -20.25
N ILE A 75 -16.92 13.46 -19.58
CA ILE A 75 -16.91 14.92 -19.63
C ILE A 75 -15.51 15.42 -19.96
N ASN A 76 -15.43 16.66 -20.43
CA ASN A 76 -14.20 17.42 -20.53
C ASN A 76 -14.34 18.66 -19.63
N ILE A 77 -13.25 19.09 -19.00
CA ILE A 77 -13.23 20.27 -18.15
C ILE A 77 -12.69 21.42 -18.99
N SER A 78 -13.57 22.33 -19.37
CA SER A 78 -13.25 23.38 -20.35
C SER A 78 -12.37 24.50 -19.81
N ASP A 79 -12.42 24.77 -18.51
CA ASP A 79 -11.53 25.75 -17.85
C ASP A 79 -10.23 25.07 -17.39
N PRO A 80 -9.06 25.40 -18.00
CA PRO A 80 -7.79 24.81 -17.62
C PRO A 80 -7.39 25.08 -16.17
N LYS A 81 -7.84 26.20 -15.56
CA LYS A 81 -7.55 26.50 -14.15
C LYS A 81 -8.33 25.57 -13.23
N GLN A 82 -9.59 25.30 -13.57
CA GLN A 82 -10.42 24.36 -12.82
C GLN A 82 -9.89 22.93 -12.95
N GLU A 83 -9.49 22.52 -14.15
CA GLU A 83 -8.87 21.20 -14.38
C GLU A 83 -7.59 21.04 -13.56
N ALA A 84 -6.71 22.05 -13.58
CA ALA A 84 -5.49 22.05 -12.78
C ALA A 84 -5.78 21.96 -11.27
N ALA A 85 -6.80 22.66 -10.76
CA ALA A 85 -7.18 22.60 -9.35
C ALA A 85 -7.68 21.20 -8.95
N ILE A 86 -8.39 20.50 -9.83
CA ILE A 86 -8.84 19.13 -9.62
C ILE A 86 -7.65 18.18 -9.64
N ILE A 87 -6.74 18.29 -10.62
CA ILE A 87 -5.50 17.49 -10.67
C ILE A 87 -4.70 17.64 -9.38
N GLN A 88 -4.53 18.87 -8.88
CA GLN A 88 -3.87 19.13 -7.61
C GLN A 88 -4.60 18.48 -6.42
N ALA A 89 -5.92 18.36 -6.46
CA ALA A 89 -6.67 17.66 -5.43
C ALA A 89 -6.39 16.15 -5.45
N PHE A 90 -6.32 15.52 -6.63
CA PHE A 90 -5.87 14.13 -6.75
C PHE A 90 -4.45 13.96 -6.20
N GLN A 91 -3.53 14.85 -6.58
CA GLN A 91 -2.14 14.79 -6.12
C GLN A 91 -2.06 14.90 -4.59
N ARG A 92 -2.76 15.87 -3.97
CA ARG A 92 -2.83 15.98 -2.50
C ARG A 92 -3.31 14.70 -1.85
N GLU A 93 -4.42 14.12 -2.32
CA GLU A 93 -4.92 12.85 -1.77
C GLU A 93 -3.93 11.69 -1.90
N ARG A 94 -3.12 11.64 -2.96
CA ARG A 94 -2.07 10.61 -3.13
C ARG A 94 -0.86 10.91 -2.24
N THR A 95 -0.45 12.17 -2.15
CA THR A 95 0.65 12.62 -1.28
C THR A 95 0.38 12.30 0.18
N ASP A 96 -0.85 12.53 0.66
CA ASP A 96 -1.25 12.18 2.02
C ASP A 96 -1.10 10.67 2.27
N GLU A 97 -1.59 9.83 1.34
CA GLU A 97 -1.46 8.38 1.45
C GLU A 97 0.00 7.89 1.36
N TYR A 98 0.85 8.50 0.53
CA TYR A 98 2.29 8.19 0.52
C TYR A 98 2.95 8.58 1.85
N GLY A 99 2.56 9.71 2.44
CA GLY A 99 2.99 10.13 3.77
C GLY A 99 2.64 9.10 4.85
N GLU A 100 1.43 8.54 4.80
CA GLU A 100 1.02 7.45 5.69
C GLU A 100 1.88 6.19 5.48
N VAL A 101 2.23 5.85 4.23
CA VAL A 101 3.16 4.72 3.96
C VAL A 101 4.51 4.98 4.62
N VAL A 102 5.09 6.18 4.45
CA VAL A 102 6.37 6.54 5.05
C VAL A 102 6.32 6.41 6.57
N GLU A 103 5.28 6.95 7.22
CA GLU A 103 5.13 6.88 8.68
C GLU A 103 5.02 5.43 9.18
N ARG A 104 4.17 4.62 8.56
CA ARG A 104 3.95 3.22 8.97
C ARG A 104 5.17 2.35 8.72
N THR A 105 5.84 2.57 7.61
CA THR A 105 7.05 1.83 7.25
C THR A 105 8.20 2.20 8.19
N LYS A 106 8.28 3.46 8.63
CA LYS A 106 9.23 3.87 9.68
C LYS A 106 8.97 3.16 11.01
N GLN A 107 7.71 3.05 11.44
CA GLN A 107 7.35 2.32 12.66
C GLN A 107 7.81 0.85 12.57
N PHE A 108 7.50 0.18 11.44
CA PHE A 108 7.93 -1.19 11.18
C PHE A 108 9.47 -1.34 11.16
N HIS A 109 10.19 -0.40 10.54
CA HIS A 109 11.66 -0.39 10.56
C HIS A 109 12.22 -0.31 11.99
N ASP A 110 11.64 0.56 12.83
CA ASP A 110 12.07 0.73 14.22
C ASP A 110 11.78 -0.52 15.07
N GLU A 111 10.70 -1.24 14.77
CA GLU A 111 10.36 -2.54 15.36
C GLU A 111 11.40 -3.62 14.99
N ILE A 112 11.74 -3.77 13.70
CA ILE A 112 12.82 -4.68 13.26
C ILE A 112 14.12 -4.36 14.00
N ALA A 113 14.50 -3.09 14.06
CA ALA A 113 15.71 -2.66 14.74
C ALA A 113 15.66 -2.95 16.25
N HIS A 114 14.48 -2.90 16.88
CA HIS A 114 14.30 -3.25 18.28
C HIS A 114 14.49 -4.75 18.53
N GLU A 115 13.87 -5.62 17.73
CA GLU A 115 14.00 -7.07 17.87
C GLU A 115 15.43 -7.55 17.58
N ARG A 116 16.08 -6.99 16.56
CA ARG A 116 17.52 -7.20 16.29
C ARG A 116 18.39 -6.94 17.52
N ARG A 117 18.21 -5.80 18.19
CA ARG A 117 18.98 -5.44 19.41
C ARG A 117 18.75 -6.40 20.56
N ARG A 118 17.57 -7.04 20.64
CA ARG A 118 17.25 -8.00 21.69
C ARG A 118 17.78 -9.40 21.39
N GLY A 119 18.30 -9.64 20.19
CA GLY A 119 18.74 -10.96 19.75
C GLY A 119 17.60 -11.98 19.67
N ARG A 120 16.36 -11.52 19.45
CA ARG A 120 15.16 -12.37 19.36
C ARG A 120 14.81 -12.57 17.90
N ALA A 121 15.57 -13.44 17.23
CA ALA A 121 15.25 -13.86 15.86
C ALA A 121 14.72 -15.28 15.91
N THR A 122 13.46 -15.44 16.28
CA THR A 122 12.79 -16.73 16.04
C THR A 122 12.27 -16.78 14.61
N TYR A 123 12.19 -17.98 14.04
CA TYR A 123 11.60 -18.20 12.72
C TYR A 123 10.21 -17.56 12.60
N THR A 124 9.39 -17.63 13.65
CA THR A 124 8.05 -17.02 13.69
C THR A 124 8.10 -15.50 13.61
N GLU A 125 9.01 -14.83 14.33
CA GLU A 125 9.16 -13.36 14.27
C GLU A 125 9.61 -12.89 12.87
N LEU A 126 10.46 -13.68 12.20
CA LEU A 126 10.87 -13.41 10.82
C LEU A 126 9.71 -13.59 9.83
N GLU A 127 8.95 -14.69 9.92
CA GLU A 127 7.78 -14.91 9.08
C GLU A 127 6.71 -13.82 9.24
N GLU A 128 6.49 -13.35 10.47
CA GLU A 128 5.59 -12.23 10.74
C GLU A 128 6.12 -10.94 10.08
N SER A 129 7.42 -10.65 10.24
CA SER A 129 8.05 -9.46 9.62
C SER A 129 7.98 -9.49 8.09
N ASP A 130 8.17 -10.66 7.47
CA ASP A 130 8.02 -10.86 6.03
C ASP A 130 6.58 -10.59 5.56
N ALA A 131 5.60 -11.12 6.29
CA ALA A 131 4.19 -10.88 6.00
C ALA A 131 3.84 -9.39 6.12
N ASP A 132 4.45 -8.67 7.07
CA ASP A 132 4.27 -7.25 7.31
C ASP A 132 4.87 -6.42 6.17
N LEU A 133 6.12 -6.70 5.78
CA LEU A 133 6.77 -6.09 4.62
C LEU A 133 5.96 -6.30 3.34
N ALA A 134 5.44 -7.51 3.11
CA ALA A 134 4.58 -7.83 1.97
C ALA A 134 3.29 -6.98 1.96
N ARG A 135 2.71 -6.71 3.14
CA ARG A 135 1.54 -5.81 3.27
C ARG A 135 1.90 -4.37 2.91
N HIS A 136 3.04 -3.84 3.37
CA HIS A 136 3.51 -2.50 3.01
C HIS A 136 3.78 -2.36 1.51
N LYS A 137 4.49 -3.32 0.90
CA LYS A 137 4.74 -3.37 -0.55
C LYS A 137 3.44 -3.37 -1.35
N LYS A 138 2.47 -4.20 -0.96
CA LYS A 138 1.17 -4.28 -1.61
C LYS A 138 0.37 -2.98 -1.47
N TRP A 139 0.44 -2.33 -0.31
CA TRP A 139 -0.23 -1.06 -0.08
C TRP A 139 0.36 0.05 -0.96
N LEU A 140 1.69 0.20 -1.01
CA LEU A 140 2.36 1.15 -1.89
C LEU A 140 2.01 0.93 -3.36
N ALA A 141 2.06 -0.33 -3.83
CA ALA A 141 1.68 -0.69 -5.19
C ALA A 141 0.22 -0.32 -5.51
N ALA A 142 -0.69 -0.49 -4.54
CA ALA A 142 -2.09 -0.11 -4.70
C ALA A 142 -2.29 1.42 -4.80
N ILE A 143 -1.47 2.23 -4.11
CA ILE A 143 -1.50 3.70 -4.24
C ILE A 143 -0.98 4.10 -5.61
N ARG A 144 0.17 3.57 -6.04
CA ARG A 144 0.78 3.83 -7.35
C ARG A 144 -0.15 3.49 -8.51
N ALA A 145 -0.84 2.36 -8.42
CA ALA A 145 -1.78 1.91 -9.46
C ALA A 145 -2.97 2.87 -9.68
N ARG A 146 -3.22 3.79 -8.74
CA ARG A 146 -4.28 4.81 -8.81
C ARG A 146 -3.74 6.24 -8.72
N ASP A 147 -2.43 6.42 -8.85
CA ASP A 147 -1.79 7.72 -8.98
C ASP A 147 -1.71 8.11 -10.46
N TYR A 148 -2.72 8.82 -10.92
CA TYR A 148 -2.86 9.20 -12.33
C TYR A 148 -2.05 10.44 -12.72
N PHE A 149 -1.54 11.18 -11.73
CA PHE A 149 -0.98 12.51 -11.94
C PHE A 149 0.38 12.70 -11.25
N THR A 150 1.04 11.60 -10.93
CA THR A 150 2.40 11.56 -10.35
C THR A 150 2.52 12.48 -9.14
N ALA A 151 1.89 12.09 -8.05
CA ALA A 151 1.88 12.92 -6.85
C ALA A 151 3.24 12.94 -6.15
N PRO A 152 3.61 14.07 -5.51
CA PRO A 152 4.78 14.14 -4.63
C PRO A 152 4.73 13.09 -3.52
N GLY A 153 5.90 12.58 -3.12
CA GLY A 153 6.07 11.62 -2.02
C GLY A 153 6.16 10.14 -2.45
N SER A 154 5.92 9.81 -3.73
CA SER A 154 6.04 8.42 -4.23
C SER A 154 7.45 7.85 -4.09
N GLU A 155 8.48 8.68 -4.31
CA GLU A 155 9.89 8.27 -4.19
C GLU A 155 10.27 8.05 -2.72
N ASP A 156 9.86 8.95 -1.82
CA ASP A 156 10.12 8.81 -0.38
C ASP A 156 9.44 7.55 0.19
N ALA A 157 8.20 7.27 -0.22
CA ALA A 157 7.48 6.07 0.20
C ALA A 157 8.15 4.78 -0.32
N GLU A 158 8.70 4.80 -1.52
CA GLU A 158 9.48 3.67 -2.06
C GLU A 158 10.78 3.47 -1.32
N ALA A 159 11.53 4.55 -1.09
CA ALA A 159 12.78 4.50 -0.33
C ALA A 159 12.54 3.96 1.09
N ALA A 160 11.45 4.36 1.75
CA ALA A 160 11.08 3.85 3.07
C ALA A 160 10.83 2.33 3.05
N VAL A 161 10.06 1.83 2.07
CA VAL A 161 9.76 0.39 1.94
C VAL A 161 11.02 -0.42 1.62
N LEU A 162 11.88 0.09 0.73
CA LEU A 162 13.18 -0.51 0.44
C LEU A 162 14.09 -0.53 1.67
N GLY A 163 14.04 0.50 2.51
CA GLY A 163 14.78 0.53 3.77
C GLY A 163 14.35 -0.59 4.73
N CYS A 164 13.05 -0.87 4.84
CA CYS A 164 12.57 -2.00 5.64
C CYS A 164 12.98 -3.36 5.08
N GLU A 165 12.93 -3.50 3.76
CA GLU A 165 13.39 -4.72 3.09
C GLU A 165 14.88 -4.99 3.38
N ALA A 166 15.72 -3.96 3.29
CA ALA A 166 17.13 -4.09 3.64
C ALA A 166 17.33 -4.44 5.13
N ALA A 167 16.61 -3.76 6.03
CA ALA A 167 16.71 -4.01 7.47
C ALA A 167 16.30 -5.44 7.86
N LEU A 168 15.26 -5.98 7.22
CA LEU A 168 14.80 -7.36 7.44
C LEU A 168 15.80 -8.38 6.87
N ALA A 169 16.31 -8.15 5.65
CA ALA A 169 17.32 -9.03 5.06
C ALA A 169 18.60 -9.11 5.91
N GLU A 170 19.03 -8.00 6.51
CA GLU A 170 20.13 -7.99 7.48
C GLU A 170 19.79 -8.80 8.73
N PHE A 171 18.57 -8.70 9.25
CA PHE A 171 18.13 -9.45 10.42
C PHE A 171 18.16 -10.96 10.18
N GLU A 172 17.65 -11.40 9.03
CA GLU A 172 17.65 -12.80 8.61
C GLU A 172 19.07 -13.36 8.49
N ALA A 173 19.99 -12.59 7.90
CA ALA A 173 21.39 -13.00 7.76
C ALA A 173 22.08 -13.18 9.11
N GLU A 174 21.80 -12.29 10.08
CA GLU A 174 22.30 -12.40 11.45
C GLU A 174 21.75 -13.63 12.17
N ALA A 175 20.44 -13.88 12.04
CA ALA A 175 19.78 -15.04 12.63
C ALA A 175 20.38 -16.36 12.11
N LEU A 176 20.56 -16.46 10.79
CA LEU A 176 21.16 -17.63 10.15
C LEU A 176 22.61 -17.85 10.60
N SER A 177 23.42 -16.79 10.69
CA SER A 177 24.80 -16.90 11.18
C SER A 177 24.84 -17.40 12.62
N ALA A 178 23.95 -16.90 13.49
CA ALA A 178 23.90 -17.31 14.89
C ALA A 178 23.49 -18.79 15.05
N GLU A 179 22.57 -19.30 14.23
CA GLU A 179 22.21 -20.73 14.23
C GLU A 179 23.38 -21.61 13.79
N LEU A 180 24.10 -21.22 12.72
CA LEU A 180 25.26 -21.96 12.22
C LEU A 180 26.42 -21.99 13.23
N ASP A 181 26.67 -20.88 13.93
CA ASP A 181 27.69 -20.80 14.97
C ASP A 181 27.31 -21.62 16.22
N GLY A 182 26.01 -21.67 16.56
CA GLY A 182 25.48 -22.49 17.65
C GLY A 182 25.62 -23.98 17.41
N ASP A 183 25.37 -24.43 16.17
CA ASP A 183 25.45 -25.84 15.78
C ASP A 183 26.91 -26.35 15.68
N GLN A 184 27.84 -25.48 15.25
CA GLN A 184 29.29 -25.79 15.24
C GLN A 184 29.88 -25.91 16.64
N ASN A 185 29.36 -25.16 17.62
CA ASN A 185 29.83 -25.21 19.01
C ASN A 185 29.35 -26.48 19.76
N LEU A 186 28.28 -27.12 19.28
CA LEU A 186 27.80 -28.42 19.77
C LEU A 186 28.57 -29.62 19.18
N THR A 187 29.27 -29.44 18.05
CA THR A 187 30.04 -30.50 17.37
C THR A 187 31.53 -30.54 17.73
N ALA A 188 32.05 -29.57 18.50
CA ALA A 188 33.45 -29.57 18.93
C ALA A 188 33.70 -30.68 19.98
N PRO A 189 34.65 -31.61 19.77
CA PRO A 189 34.88 -32.68 20.72
C PRO A 189 35.58 -32.10 21.96
N ARG A 190 34.97 -32.27 23.13
CA ARG A 190 35.58 -31.94 24.43
C ARG A 190 36.75 -32.89 24.66
N LEU A 191 37.96 -32.46 24.29
CA LEU A 191 39.21 -33.10 24.67
C LEU A 191 39.31 -33.08 26.21
N ARG A 192 38.98 -34.21 26.83
CA ARG A 192 39.32 -34.47 28.24
C ARG A 192 40.83 -34.62 28.32
N ALA A 193 41.50 -33.66 28.95
CA ALA A 193 42.85 -33.86 29.45
C ALA A 193 42.80 -34.99 30.49
N ILE A 194 43.52 -36.08 30.21
CA ILE A 194 43.82 -37.11 31.20
C ILE A 194 45.02 -36.63 32.02
N ASP A 195 44.79 -36.25 33.27
CA ASP A 195 45.87 -36.04 34.23
C ASP A 195 46.49 -37.39 34.59
N GLY A 196 47.52 -37.77 33.83
CA GLY A 196 48.41 -38.88 34.14
C GLY A 196 49.56 -38.39 35.02
N GLY A 197 49.36 -38.38 36.34
CA GLY A 197 50.47 -38.31 37.28
C GLY A 197 51.20 -39.66 37.38
N ALA A 198 52.53 -39.63 37.50
CA ALA A 198 53.35 -40.50 38.34
C ALA A 198 54.84 -40.29 38.04
N GLY A 199 55.64 -40.13 39.11
CA GLY A 199 57.09 -40.36 39.10
C GLY A 199 57.91 -39.20 39.63
#